data_AF-A0A7J3CTM4-F1
#
_entry.id   AF-A0A7J3CTM4-F1
#
_cell.length_a   1.000
_cell.length_b   1.000
_cell.length_c   1.000
_cell.angle_alpha   90.00
_cell.angle_beta   90.00
_cell.angle_gamma   90.00
#
_symmetry.space_group_name_H-M   'P 1'
#
loop_
_entity.id
_entity.type
_entity.pdbx_description
1 polymer ?
#
loop_
_entity_poly.entity_id
_entity_poly.type
_entity_poly.pdbx_seq_one_letter_code
_entity_poly.pdbx_strand_id
1 'polypeptide(L)'
;MQRAQVSADFSIVFAAMILIFTLIIIIFFSNYLQLRSYSNYILAKDVLEKFSTKASSVYLQGPGAYEFAFISFPNFGINFSASFISNNTIKLYVNDFGDVYKNLDFNVSGYFFENQTDGYFLIYNNGSNILIQPAPYIYLSKNGFYFNQSNSAQSLIIQNLSPIPVFINVSLVSSCTSCTYSAAGLSTLAPGQSQEGSLSTGAVGGDLYTGYLKINLTNNYNYANYSLLLPITIKIN
;
A
#
# COMPACT_ATOMS: atom_id res chain seq x y z
N MET A 1 23.20 68.27 6.00
CA MET A 1 24.11 67.13 6.29
C MET A 1 23.59 66.22 7.41
N GLN A 2 23.17 66.74 8.57
CA GLN A 2 22.65 65.89 9.67
C GLN A 2 21.51 64.92 9.28
N ARG A 3 20.54 65.32 8.45
CA ARG A 3 19.46 64.42 8.01
C ARG A 3 19.92 63.26 7.13
N ALA A 4 20.98 63.44 6.34
CA ALA A 4 21.55 62.38 5.52
C ALA A 4 22.33 61.37 6.37
N GLN A 5 23.02 61.85 7.41
CA GLN A 5 23.74 61.02 8.36
C GLN A 5 22.78 60.18 9.22
N VAL A 6 21.71 60.78 9.74
CA VAL A 6 20.67 60.05 10.51
C VAL A 6 19.96 58.99 9.64
N SER A 7 19.74 59.27 8.35
CA SER A 7 19.16 58.30 7.41
C SER A 7 20.13 57.14 7.09
N ALA A 8 21.43 57.44 6.94
CA ALA A 8 22.46 56.42 6.73
C ALA A 8 22.62 55.53 7.97
N ASP A 9 22.68 56.11 9.16
CA ASP A 9 22.79 55.38 10.43
C ASP A 9 21.56 54.48 10.66
N PHE A 10 20.36 54.97 10.36
CA PHE A 10 19.13 54.16 10.42
C PHE A 10 19.16 53.00 9.41
N SER A 11 19.62 53.24 8.18
CA SER A 11 19.72 52.21 7.15
C SER A 11 20.72 51.11 7.51
N ILE A 12 21.84 51.48 8.15
CA ILE A 12 22.84 50.51 8.63
C ILE A 12 22.26 49.66 9.76
N VAL A 13 21.57 50.28 10.73
CA VAL A 13 20.92 49.55 11.83
C VAL A 13 19.83 48.62 11.30
N PHE A 14 19.01 49.07 10.36
CA PHE A 14 17.97 48.27 9.73
C PHE A 14 18.55 47.08 8.94
N ALA A 15 19.62 47.28 8.17
CA ALA A 15 20.31 46.21 7.46
C ALA A 15 20.91 45.17 8.42
N ALA A 16 21.51 45.62 9.53
CA ALA A 16 22.03 44.72 10.57
C ALA A 16 20.91 43.91 11.24
N MET A 17 19.75 44.53 11.52
CA MET A 17 18.58 43.83 12.06
C MET A 17 18.04 42.77 11.10
N ILE A 18 17.95 43.09 9.80
CA ILE A 18 17.55 42.10 8.78
C ILE A 18 18.53 40.94 8.73
N LEU A 19 19.84 41.21 8.73
CA LEU A 19 20.86 40.15 8.66
C LEU A 19 20.77 39.20 9.86
N ILE A 20 20.62 39.74 11.07
CA ILE A 20 20.42 38.93 12.29
C ILE A 20 19.13 38.11 12.17
N PHE A 21 18.04 38.70 11.69
CA PHE A 21 16.76 38.00 11.53
C PHE A 21 16.85 36.87 10.50
N THR A 22 17.51 37.10 9.35
CA THR A 22 17.75 36.07 8.33
C THR A 22 18.61 34.93 8.88
N LEU A 23 19.65 35.25 9.65
CA LEU A 23 20.53 34.24 10.25
C LEU A 23 19.77 33.37 11.27
N ILE A 24 18.91 33.98 12.08
CA ILE A 24 18.01 33.26 13.00
C ILE A 24 17.08 32.34 12.20
N ILE A 25 16.41 32.83 11.14
CA ILE A 25 15.52 32.01 10.31
C ILE A 25 16.26 30.80 9.73
N ILE A 26 17.48 30.99 9.21
CA ILE A 26 18.29 29.90 8.64
C ILE A 26 18.59 28.83 9.68
N ILE A 27 18.99 29.23 10.90
CA ILE A 27 19.28 28.29 12.01
C ILE A 27 18.02 27.51 12.38
N PHE A 28 16.88 28.19 12.56
CA PHE A 28 15.62 27.53 12.90
C PHE A 28 15.17 26.56 11.80
N PHE A 29 15.30 26.95 10.54
CA PHE A 29 14.95 26.09 9.40
C PHE A 29 15.86 24.87 9.31
N SER A 30 17.17 25.04 9.54
CA SER A 30 18.14 23.94 9.58
C SER A 30 17.81 22.93 10.69
N ASN A 31 17.55 23.41 11.91
CA ASN A 31 17.17 22.56 13.03
C ASN A 31 15.85 21.82 12.79
N TYR A 32 14.87 22.50 12.18
CA TYR A 32 13.60 21.89 11.80
C TYR A 32 13.78 20.75 10.79
N LEU A 33 14.60 20.96 9.75
CA LEU A 33 14.91 19.92 8.77
C LEU A 33 15.61 18.72 9.41
N GLN A 34 16.57 18.94 10.29
CA GLN A 34 17.26 17.86 11.01
C GLN A 34 16.31 17.04 11.89
N LEU A 35 15.43 17.70 12.66
CA LEU A 35 14.43 17.04 13.48
C LEU A 35 13.45 16.20 12.64
N ARG A 36 13.04 16.72 11.47
CA ARG A 36 12.18 16.00 10.53
C ARG A 36 12.87 14.73 10.00
N SER A 37 14.11 14.83 9.55
CA SER A 37 14.87 13.67 9.04
C SER A 37 15.11 12.63 10.14
N TYR A 38 15.41 13.06 11.36
CA TYR A 38 15.56 12.17 12.50
C TYR A 38 14.25 11.46 12.88
N SER A 39 13.12 12.16 12.85
CA SER A 39 11.80 11.56 13.06
C SER A 39 11.49 10.47 12.02
N ASN A 40 11.75 10.77 10.74
CA ASN A 40 11.58 9.79 9.65
C ASN A 40 12.48 8.57 9.83
N TYR A 41 13.70 8.75 10.32
CA TYR A 41 14.61 7.65 10.65
C TYR A 41 14.06 6.74 11.76
N ILE A 42 13.49 7.31 12.84
CA ILE A 42 12.86 6.52 13.91
C ILE A 42 11.65 5.74 13.37
N LEU A 43 10.80 6.39 12.58
CA LEU A 43 9.64 5.73 11.97
C LEU A 43 10.06 4.62 11.00
N ALA A 44 11.12 4.82 10.21
CA ALA A 44 11.68 3.79 9.34
C ALA A 44 12.20 2.59 10.16
N LYS A 45 12.81 2.81 11.33
CA LYS A 45 13.19 1.73 12.24
C LYS A 45 11.99 0.95 12.75
N ASP A 46 10.91 1.62 13.14
CA ASP A 46 9.68 0.97 13.59
C ASP A 46 9.06 0.10 12.49
N VAL A 47 9.06 0.58 11.24
CA VAL A 47 8.65 -0.20 10.07
C VAL A 47 9.46 -1.48 9.93
N LEU A 48 10.79 -1.37 9.98
CA LEU A 48 11.67 -2.54 9.88
C LEU A 48 11.49 -3.51 11.05
N GLU A 49 11.23 -3.02 12.26
CA GLU A 49 10.94 -3.85 13.43
C GLU A 49 9.64 -4.63 13.27
N LYS A 50 8.59 -3.99 12.74
CA LYS A 50 7.32 -4.65 12.41
C LYS A 50 7.51 -5.75 11.38
N PHE A 51 8.22 -5.46 10.28
CA PHE A 51 8.54 -6.48 9.29
C PHE A 51 9.34 -7.64 9.90
N SER A 52 10.37 -7.33 10.68
CA SER A 52 11.22 -8.33 11.34
C SER A 52 10.43 -9.24 12.26
N THR A 53 9.59 -8.66 13.12
CA THR A 53 8.77 -9.41 14.09
C THR A 53 7.80 -10.34 13.38
N LYS A 54 7.11 -9.83 12.35
CA LYS A 54 6.11 -10.60 11.59
C LYS A 54 6.77 -11.67 10.72
N ALA A 55 7.88 -11.35 10.06
CA ALA A 55 8.68 -12.32 9.32
C ALA A 55 9.20 -13.46 10.22
N SER A 56 9.67 -13.13 11.43
CA SER A 56 10.13 -14.14 12.39
C SER A 56 8.99 -15.03 12.88
N SER A 57 7.82 -14.45 13.16
CA SER A 57 6.60 -15.20 13.51
C SER A 57 6.23 -16.20 12.40
N VAL A 58 6.14 -15.75 11.15
CA VAL A 58 5.81 -16.58 10.00
C VAL A 58 6.88 -17.64 9.71
N TYR A 59 8.15 -17.33 9.95
CA TYR A 59 9.25 -18.29 9.86
C TYR A 59 9.11 -19.43 10.87
N LEU A 60 8.84 -19.10 12.14
CA LEU A 60 8.69 -20.08 13.22
C LEU A 60 7.46 -20.99 13.05
N GLN A 61 6.42 -20.52 12.37
CA GLN A 61 5.23 -21.31 12.05
C GLN A 61 5.48 -22.37 10.96
N GLY A 62 6.56 -22.23 10.19
CA GLY A 62 6.98 -23.21 9.18
C GLY A 62 6.40 -22.98 7.77
N PRO A 63 6.72 -23.88 6.82
CA PRO A 63 6.34 -23.75 5.41
C PRO A 63 4.83 -23.66 5.21
N GLY A 64 4.38 -22.73 4.37
CA GLY A 64 2.97 -22.49 4.08
C GLY A 64 2.30 -21.47 5.00
N ALA A 65 2.95 -21.08 6.10
CA ALA A 65 2.43 -20.04 6.98
C ALA A 65 2.43 -18.67 6.29
N TYR A 66 1.41 -17.85 6.58
CA TYR A 66 1.32 -16.49 6.10
C TYR A 66 0.69 -15.56 7.13
N GLU A 67 1.05 -14.28 7.05
CA GLU A 67 0.46 -13.23 7.86
C GLU A 67 0.35 -11.93 7.05
N PHE A 68 -0.70 -11.14 7.33
CA PHE A 68 -0.81 -9.78 6.83
C PHE A 68 -0.32 -8.79 7.89
N ALA A 69 0.58 -7.90 7.51
CA ALA A 69 1.10 -6.83 8.36
C ALA A 69 0.68 -5.47 7.80
N PHE A 70 -0.05 -4.67 8.57
CA PHE A 70 -0.25 -3.26 8.22
C PHE A 70 1.00 -2.47 8.57
N ILE A 71 1.57 -1.80 7.58
CA ILE A 71 2.80 -1.03 7.70
C ILE A 71 2.48 0.42 7.36
N SER A 72 2.85 1.33 8.26
CA SER A 72 2.75 2.77 8.06
C SER A 72 4.14 3.32 7.82
N PHE A 73 4.39 3.82 6.61
CA PHE A 73 5.68 4.38 6.24
C PHE A 73 5.73 5.86 6.64
N PRO A 74 6.93 6.42 6.85
CA PRO A 74 7.05 7.86 6.97
C PRO A 74 6.47 8.55 5.73
N ASN A 75 5.58 9.53 5.93
CA ASN A 75 4.89 10.24 4.84
C ASN A 75 5.83 10.87 3.81
N PHE A 76 7.08 11.14 4.18
CA PHE A 76 8.09 11.73 3.32
C PHE A 76 9.46 11.16 3.63
N GLY A 77 10.36 11.26 2.65
CA GLY A 77 11.79 11.06 2.88
C GLY A 77 12.23 9.60 2.87
N ILE A 78 11.43 8.66 2.37
CA ILE A 78 11.92 7.32 2.01
C ILE A 78 12.18 7.28 0.51
N ASN A 79 13.36 6.80 0.12
CA ASN A 79 13.68 6.48 -1.26
C ASN A 79 13.52 4.98 -1.48
N PHE A 80 12.37 4.58 -2.01
CA PHE A 80 12.08 3.17 -2.24
C PHE A 80 12.93 2.55 -3.37
N SER A 81 13.35 3.33 -4.38
CA SER A 81 14.26 2.85 -5.43
C SER A 81 15.65 2.50 -4.88
N ALA A 82 16.06 3.09 -3.76
CA ALA A 82 17.29 2.76 -3.02
C ALA A 82 17.07 1.78 -1.85
N SER A 83 15.83 1.34 -1.63
CA SER A 83 15.43 0.41 -0.57
C SER A 83 15.29 -1.01 -1.13
N PHE A 84 15.52 -2.04 -0.31
CA PHE A 84 15.44 -3.43 -0.77
C PHE A 84 15.11 -4.43 0.33
N ILE A 85 14.65 -5.62 -0.09
CA ILE A 85 14.43 -6.78 0.76
C ILE A 85 15.12 -7.97 0.07
N SER A 86 16.25 -8.43 0.60
CA SER A 86 17.01 -9.51 -0.04
C SER A 86 17.98 -10.20 0.91
N ASN A 87 18.25 -11.48 0.62
CA ASN A 87 19.10 -12.37 1.41
C ASN A 87 18.63 -12.43 2.86
N ASN A 88 19.20 -11.65 3.77
CA ASN A 88 18.80 -11.62 5.17
C ASN A 88 18.50 -10.20 5.64
N THR A 89 18.42 -9.23 4.72
CA THR A 89 18.38 -7.82 5.06
C THR A 89 17.14 -7.15 4.48
N ILE A 90 16.45 -6.42 5.34
CA ILE A 90 15.42 -5.46 4.96
C ILE A 90 16.03 -4.08 5.15
N LYS A 91 16.15 -3.30 4.08
CA LYS A 91 16.73 -1.95 4.08
C LYS A 91 15.72 -0.92 3.57
N LEU A 92 15.62 0.18 4.29
CA LEU A 92 14.99 1.42 3.84
C LEU A 92 16.03 2.54 3.78
N TYR A 93 16.04 3.30 2.69
CA TYR A 93 16.86 4.51 2.56
C TYR A 93 16.06 5.73 2.99
N VAL A 94 16.54 6.45 4.00
CA VAL A 94 15.95 7.71 4.46
C VAL A 94 16.73 8.87 3.85
N ASN A 95 16.05 9.69 3.04
CA ASN A 95 16.63 10.90 2.44
C ASN A 95 17.22 11.81 3.51
N ASP A 96 18.38 12.38 3.21
CA ASP A 96 19.12 13.30 4.09
C ASP A 96 19.55 12.70 5.44
N PHE A 97 19.47 11.37 5.60
CA PHE A 97 19.93 10.67 6.81
C PHE A 97 20.79 9.44 6.47
N GLY A 98 20.31 8.56 5.58
CA GLY A 98 21.02 7.37 5.11
C GLY A 98 20.25 6.06 5.33
N ASP A 99 21.00 4.97 5.40
CA ASP A 99 20.46 3.61 5.44
C ASP A 99 19.91 3.23 6.82
N VAL A 100 18.70 2.69 6.84
CA VAL A 100 18.16 1.93 7.96
C VAL A 100 18.01 0.49 7.50
N TYR A 101 18.58 -0.45 8.23
CA TYR A 101 18.45 -1.85 7.87
C TYR A 101 18.27 -2.73 9.10
N LYS A 102 17.63 -3.87 8.89
CA LYS A 102 17.45 -4.93 9.87
C LYS A 102 17.88 -6.24 9.24
N ASN A 103 18.76 -6.95 9.94
CA ASN A 103 19.20 -8.28 9.55
C ASN A 103 18.37 -9.33 10.28
N LEU A 104 18.07 -10.42 9.57
CA LEU A 104 17.28 -11.55 10.03
C LEU A 104 18.12 -12.83 9.98
N ASP A 105 17.79 -13.80 10.83
CA ASP A 105 18.53 -15.06 10.92
C ASP A 105 18.13 -16.07 9.82
N PHE A 106 17.24 -15.67 8.93
CA PHE A 106 16.69 -16.50 7.85
C PHE A 106 16.61 -15.70 6.54
N ASN A 107 16.53 -16.44 5.43
CA ASN A 107 16.44 -15.84 4.11
C ASN A 107 15.09 -15.12 3.93
N VAL A 108 15.15 -13.86 3.52
CA VAL A 108 14.04 -13.01 3.14
C VAL A 108 14.23 -12.49 1.72
N SER A 109 13.12 -12.39 1.01
CA SER A 109 13.08 -11.74 -0.29
C SER A 109 11.78 -10.96 -0.42
N GLY A 110 11.80 -9.93 -1.25
CA GLY A 110 10.67 -9.04 -1.36
C GLY A 110 11.02 -7.81 -2.15
N TYR A 111 10.10 -6.86 -2.16
CA TYR A 111 10.32 -5.58 -2.82
C TYR A 111 9.40 -4.52 -2.22
N PHE A 112 9.73 -3.27 -2.48
CA PHE A 112 8.89 -2.11 -2.21
C PHE A 112 8.44 -1.49 -3.53
N PHE A 113 7.31 -0.80 -3.54
CA PHE A 113 6.95 0.06 -4.68
C PHE A 113 7.63 1.42 -4.58
N GLU A 114 7.97 2.03 -5.72
CA GLU A 114 8.68 3.32 -5.75
C GLU A 114 7.95 4.44 -4.99
N ASN A 115 6.61 4.35 -4.93
CA ASN A 115 5.74 5.28 -4.19
C ASN A 115 4.90 4.54 -3.14
N GLN A 116 5.52 3.60 -2.42
CA GLN A 116 4.82 2.84 -1.39
C GLN A 116 4.33 3.77 -0.27
N THR A 117 3.02 3.74 -0.01
CA THR A 117 2.39 4.38 1.14
C THR A 117 2.03 3.34 2.19
N ASP A 118 1.41 3.79 3.27
CA ASP A 118 0.75 2.94 4.25
C ASP A 118 -0.13 1.88 3.58
N GLY A 119 -0.01 0.64 4.05
CA GLY A 119 -0.71 -0.47 3.42
C GLY A 119 -0.44 -1.81 4.10
N TYR A 120 -1.17 -2.83 3.68
CA TYR A 120 -0.90 -4.18 4.11
C TYR A 120 0.26 -4.76 3.30
N PHE A 121 1.00 -5.66 3.94
CA PHE A 121 2.01 -6.49 3.34
C PHE A 121 1.67 -7.93 3.68
N LEU A 122 1.77 -8.80 2.68
CA LEU A 122 1.76 -10.23 2.88
C LEU A 122 3.19 -10.69 3.20
N ILE A 123 3.29 -11.45 4.27
CA ILE A 123 4.51 -12.11 4.70
C ILE A 123 4.23 -13.61 4.64
N TYR A 124 4.97 -14.33 3.79
CA TYR A 124 4.68 -15.74 3.48
C TYR A 124 5.93 -16.60 3.54
N ASN A 125 5.85 -17.77 4.16
CA ASN A 125 6.91 -18.76 4.18
C ASN A 125 6.72 -19.78 3.04
N ASN A 126 7.57 -19.73 2.01
CA ASN A 126 7.50 -20.71 0.91
C ASN A 126 8.28 -22.01 1.20
N GLY A 127 8.83 -22.15 2.40
CA GLY A 127 9.63 -23.27 2.85
C GLY A 127 11.15 -23.07 2.75
N SER A 128 11.61 -22.15 1.90
CA SER A 128 13.04 -21.83 1.74
C SER A 128 13.38 -20.39 2.11
N ASN A 129 12.41 -19.48 1.97
CA ASN A 129 12.55 -18.07 2.30
C ASN A 129 11.22 -17.49 2.83
N ILE A 130 11.33 -16.33 3.46
CA ILE A 130 10.21 -15.48 3.81
C ILE A 130 10.04 -14.42 2.72
N LEU A 131 8.90 -14.44 2.06
CA LEU A 131 8.49 -13.48 1.05
C LEU A 131 7.75 -12.32 1.73
N ILE A 132 8.29 -11.10 1.63
CA ILE A 132 7.68 -9.87 2.15
C ILE A 132 7.29 -8.99 0.98
N GLN A 133 6.02 -8.69 0.85
CA GLN A 133 5.52 -8.05 -0.35
C GLN A 133 4.21 -7.29 -0.05
N PRO A 134 3.92 -6.15 -0.69
CA PRO A 134 2.67 -5.41 -0.44
C PRO A 134 1.42 -6.29 -0.68
N ALA A 135 0.27 -5.98 -0.10
CA ALA A 135 -0.98 -6.72 -0.32
C ALA A 135 -2.20 -5.88 0.05
N PRO A 136 -3.39 -6.20 -0.48
CA PRO A 136 -3.59 -6.85 -1.77
C PRO A 136 -3.07 -5.96 -2.91
N TYR A 137 -2.56 -6.54 -3.99
CA TYR A 137 -2.25 -5.74 -5.18
C TYR A 137 -3.46 -5.47 -6.06
N ILE A 138 -4.67 -5.61 -5.53
CA ILE A 138 -5.85 -5.13 -6.23
C ILE A 138 -6.68 -4.22 -5.37
N TYR A 139 -7.21 -3.20 -6.04
CA TYR A 139 -8.28 -2.39 -5.53
C TYR A 139 -9.63 -2.94 -6.01
N LEU A 140 -10.60 -2.92 -5.11
CA LEU A 140 -11.99 -3.25 -5.39
C LEU A 140 -12.83 -2.02 -5.07
N SER A 141 -13.67 -1.57 -5.99
CA SER A 141 -14.54 -0.41 -5.73
C SER A 141 -15.63 -0.67 -4.68
N LYS A 142 -15.88 -1.95 -4.34
CA LYS A 142 -16.89 -2.38 -3.37
C LYS A 142 -16.43 -3.64 -2.63
N ASN A 143 -16.93 -3.81 -1.41
CA ASN A 143 -16.66 -4.96 -0.56
C ASN A 143 -17.73 -6.06 -0.63
N GLY A 144 -18.81 -5.85 -1.39
CA GLY A 144 -19.90 -6.80 -1.54
C GLY A 144 -21.03 -6.22 -2.39
N PHE A 145 -22.00 -7.08 -2.73
CA PHE A 145 -23.18 -6.71 -3.50
C PHE A 145 -24.44 -6.92 -2.68
N TYR A 146 -25.35 -5.96 -2.77
CA TYR A 146 -26.67 -6.05 -2.16
C TYR A 146 -27.75 -5.63 -3.15
N PHE A 147 -28.73 -6.49 -3.38
CA PHE A 147 -29.87 -6.21 -4.25
C PHE A 147 -31.18 -6.42 -3.50
N ASN A 148 -32.10 -5.49 -3.66
CA ASN A 148 -33.44 -5.54 -3.11
C ASN A 148 -34.55 -5.64 -4.18
N GLN A 149 -34.16 -5.74 -5.46
CA GLN A 149 -35.07 -5.75 -6.60
C GLN A 149 -34.54 -6.67 -7.71
N SER A 150 -35.45 -7.33 -8.43
CA SER A 150 -35.11 -8.14 -9.61
C SER A 150 -34.70 -7.23 -10.79
N ASN A 151 -34.07 -7.82 -11.80
CA ASN A 151 -33.59 -7.13 -13.00
C ASN A 151 -32.72 -5.89 -12.71
N SER A 152 -31.89 -5.98 -11.67
CA SER A 152 -30.97 -4.92 -11.30
C SER A 152 -29.53 -5.33 -11.53
N ALA A 153 -28.67 -4.33 -11.65
CA ALA A 153 -27.25 -4.52 -11.89
C ALA A 153 -26.42 -3.55 -11.04
N GLN A 154 -25.26 -4.00 -10.59
CA GLN A 154 -24.29 -3.17 -9.87
C GLN A 154 -22.89 -3.46 -10.42
N SER A 155 -22.13 -2.39 -10.68
CA SER A 155 -20.74 -2.51 -11.14
C SER A 155 -19.75 -2.74 -9.99
N LEU A 156 -18.64 -3.39 -10.33
CA LEU A 156 -17.43 -3.57 -9.56
C LEU A 156 -16.23 -3.28 -10.46
N ILE A 157 -15.35 -2.41 -9.99
CA ILE A 157 -14.06 -2.13 -10.62
C ILE A 157 -13.01 -2.92 -9.87
N ILE A 158 -12.25 -3.72 -10.61
CA ILE A 158 -11.09 -4.44 -10.13
C ILE A 158 -9.87 -3.79 -10.78
N GLN A 159 -9.01 -3.17 -9.99
CA GLN A 159 -7.80 -2.50 -10.50
C GLN A 159 -6.56 -3.18 -9.97
N ASN A 160 -5.59 -3.44 -10.85
CA ASN A 160 -4.28 -3.92 -10.46
C ASN A 160 -3.42 -2.77 -9.93
N LEU A 161 -3.11 -2.81 -8.64
CA LEU A 161 -2.18 -1.92 -7.97
C LEU A 161 -0.73 -2.44 -8.01
N SER A 162 -0.51 -3.64 -8.54
CA SER A 162 0.82 -4.21 -8.71
C SER A 162 1.60 -3.53 -9.85
N PRO A 163 2.93 -3.39 -9.76
CA PRO A 163 3.82 -2.98 -10.84
C PRO A 163 4.11 -4.11 -11.82
N ILE A 164 3.58 -5.31 -11.57
CA ILE A 164 3.61 -6.44 -12.50
C ILE A 164 2.22 -6.77 -13.03
N PRO A 165 2.11 -7.43 -14.20
CA PRO A 165 0.85 -8.01 -14.64
C PRO A 165 0.34 -9.08 -13.68
N VAL A 166 -0.96 -9.10 -13.42
CA VAL A 166 -1.65 -10.13 -12.63
C VAL A 166 -2.71 -10.82 -13.49
N PHE A 167 -2.83 -12.14 -13.34
CA PHE A 167 -3.90 -12.94 -13.93
C PHE A 167 -5.01 -13.07 -12.90
N ILE A 168 -6.19 -12.59 -13.25
CA ILE A 168 -7.38 -12.72 -12.40
C ILE A 168 -8.32 -13.76 -13.00
N ASN A 169 -8.87 -14.63 -12.15
CA ASN A 169 -9.94 -15.54 -12.51
C ASN A 169 -11.14 -15.25 -11.63
N VAL A 170 -12.17 -14.68 -12.23
CA VAL A 170 -13.40 -14.29 -11.54
C VAL A 170 -14.48 -15.33 -11.77
N SER A 171 -15.05 -15.85 -10.69
CA SER A 171 -16.16 -16.83 -10.74
C SER A 171 -17.27 -16.43 -9.79
N LEU A 172 -18.51 -16.59 -10.24
CA LEU A 172 -19.71 -16.37 -9.44
C LEU A 172 -20.16 -17.69 -8.82
N VAL A 173 -20.28 -17.72 -7.49
CA VAL A 173 -20.87 -18.84 -6.75
C VAL A 173 -22.08 -18.30 -6.01
N SER A 174 -23.29 -18.62 -6.46
CA SER A 174 -24.52 -18.10 -5.85
C SER A 174 -25.65 -19.11 -5.92
N SER A 175 -26.57 -19.03 -4.97
CA SER A 175 -27.87 -19.73 -5.04
C SER A 175 -28.82 -19.11 -6.06
N CYS A 176 -28.54 -17.89 -6.55
CA CYS A 176 -29.31 -17.24 -7.61
C CYS A 176 -28.86 -17.74 -8.98
N THR A 177 -29.68 -18.58 -9.62
CA THR A 177 -29.35 -19.19 -10.93
C THR A 177 -29.46 -18.24 -12.11
N SER A 178 -30.24 -17.16 -11.99
CA SER A 178 -30.36 -16.11 -13.01
C SER A 178 -29.28 -15.03 -12.89
N CYS A 179 -28.48 -15.06 -11.83
CA CYS A 179 -27.46 -14.06 -11.59
C CYS A 179 -26.26 -14.28 -12.51
N THR A 180 -25.77 -13.20 -13.11
CA THR A 180 -24.60 -13.25 -14.00
C THR A 180 -23.63 -12.13 -13.70
N TYR A 181 -22.33 -12.39 -13.86
CA TYR A 181 -21.28 -11.39 -13.77
C TYR A 181 -20.62 -11.21 -15.13
N SER A 182 -20.68 -9.99 -15.69
CA SER A 182 -20.28 -9.74 -17.08
C SER A 182 -18.79 -9.93 -17.37
N ALA A 183 -17.97 -9.84 -16.32
CA ALA A 183 -16.51 -9.96 -16.40
C ALA A 183 -16.00 -11.29 -15.80
N ALA A 184 -16.84 -12.33 -15.78
CA ALA A 184 -16.44 -13.65 -15.31
C ALA A 184 -15.40 -14.28 -16.25
N GLY A 185 -14.55 -15.13 -15.69
CA GLY A 185 -13.48 -15.84 -16.40
C GLY A 185 -12.09 -15.29 -16.12
N LEU A 186 -11.15 -15.69 -16.98
CA LEU A 186 -9.75 -15.34 -16.91
C LEU A 186 -9.49 -14.02 -17.64
N SER A 187 -8.79 -13.10 -17.00
CA SER A 187 -8.25 -11.90 -17.63
C SER A 187 -6.87 -11.57 -17.08
N THR A 188 -6.13 -10.72 -17.79
CA THR A 188 -4.83 -10.22 -17.36
C THR A 188 -4.93 -8.72 -17.17
N LEU A 189 -4.57 -8.23 -15.99
CA LEU A 189 -4.47 -6.80 -15.71
C LEU A 189 -3.00 -6.40 -15.67
N ALA A 190 -2.60 -5.55 -16.60
CA ALA A 190 -1.29 -4.90 -16.55
C ALA A 190 -1.19 -3.97 -15.31
N PRO A 191 0.00 -3.45 -14.98
CA PRO A 191 0.14 -2.49 -13.88
C PRO A 191 -0.76 -1.28 -14.03
N GLY A 192 -1.51 -0.93 -12.97
CA GLY A 192 -2.44 0.20 -12.96
C GLY A 192 -3.73 0.01 -13.77
N GLN A 193 -3.85 -1.06 -14.56
CA GLN A 193 -5.02 -1.35 -15.38
C GLN A 193 -6.21 -1.80 -14.52
N SER A 194 -7.40 -1.44 -15.00
CA SER A 194 -8.66 -1.77 -14.37
C SER A 194 -9.54 -2.59 -15.32
N GLN A 195 -10.28 -3.53 -14.75
CA GLN A 195 -11.40 -4.17 -15.40
C GLN A 195 -12.67 -3.82 -14.63
N GLU A 196 -13.71 -3.46 -15.36
CA GLU A 196 -15.05 -3.26 -14.82
C GLU A 196 -15.93 -4.43 -15.20
N GLY A 197 -16.68 -4.93 -14.23
CA GLY A 197 -17.72 -5.94 -14.43
C GLY A 197 -18.99 -5.56 -13.69
N SER A 198 -20.12 -6.07 -14.18
CA SER A 198 -21.43 -5.83 -13.58
C SER A 198 -22.05 -7.14 -13.14
N LEU A 199 -22.47 -7.21 -11.88
CA LEU A 199 -23.29 -8.30 -11.37
C LEU A 199 -24.76 -7.94 -11.59
N SER A 200 -25.49 -8.80 -12.29
CA SER A 200 -26.91 -8.63 -12.57
C SER A 200 -27.72 -9.77 -11.95
N THR A 201 -28.91 -9.46 -11.40
CA THR A 201 -29.78 -10.46 -10.74
C THR A 201 -30.69 -11.22 -11.70
N GLY A 202 -31.02 -10.62 -12.86
CA GLY A 202 -32.06 -11.14 -13.75
C GLY A 202 -33.44 -11.20 -13.10
N ALA A 203 -34.37 -11.93 -13.71
CA ALA A 203 -35.71 -12.12 -13.17
C ALA A 203 -35.69 -13.20 -12.06
N VAL A 204 -35.68 -12.74 -10.81
CA VAL A 204 -35.74 -13.59 -9.61
C VAL A 204 -37.07 -13.43 -8.89
N GLY A 205 -37.59 -14.52 -8.32
CA GLY A 205 -38.75 -14.49 -7.43
C GLY A 205 -38.43 -13.92 -6.04
N GLY A 206 -39.47 -13.59 -5.26
CA GLY A 206 -39.36 -13.11 -3.88
C GLY A 206 -38.74 -14.17 -2.95
N ASP A 207 -37.46 -14.03 -2.64
CA ASP A 207 -36.70 -14.88 -1.72
C ASP A 207 -35.37 -14.21 -1.30
N LEU A 208 -34.62 -14.88 -0.42
CA LEU A 208 -33.25 -14.55 -0.05
C LEU A 208 -32.26 -15.46 -0.80
N TYR A 209 -31.44 -14.87 -1.66
CA TYR A 209 -30.32 -15.53 -2.32
C TYR A 209 -29.01 -15.03 -1.76
N THR A 210 -28.05 -15.94 -1.59
CA THR A 210 -26.72 -15.63 -1.07
C THR A 210 -25.65 -16.22 -1.98
N GLY A 211 -24.44 -15.71 -1.86
CA GLY A 211 -23.32 -16.18 -2.65
C GLY A 211 -22.09 -15.31 -2.44
N TYR A 212 -21.12 -15.50 -3.32
CA TYR A 212 -19.94 -14.66 -3.40
C TYR A 212 -19.37 -14.64 -4.81
N LEU A 213 -18.70 -13.54 -5.12
CA LEU A 213 -17.79 -13.46 -6.25
C LEU A 213 -16.40 -13.89 -5.76
N LYS A 214 -15.88 -14.97 -6.32
CA LYS A 214 -14.52 -15.45 -6.03
C LYS A 214 -13.56 -14.88 -7.07
N ILE A 215 -12.62 -14.08 -6.61
CA ILE A 215 -11.57 -13.47 -7.42
C ILE A 215 -10.26 -14.15 -7.04
N ASN A 216 -9.77 -15.04 -7.89
CA ASN A 216 -8.46 -15.65 -7.71
C ASN A 216 -7.42 -14.81 -8.43
N LEU A 217 -6.36 -14.45 -7.72
CA LEU A 217 -5.24 -13.72 -8.26
C LEU A 217 -4.06 -14.64 -8.36
N THR A 218 -3.52 -14.73 -9.56
CA THR A 218 -2.32 -15.49 -9.87
C THR A 218 -1.36 -14.62 -10.65
N ASN A 219 -0.08 -14.95 -10.61
CA ASN A 219 0.94 -14.26 -11.38
C ASN A 219 2.07 -15.25 -11.70
N ASN A 220 2.84 -14.98 -12.76
CA ASN A 220 3.99 -15.80 -13.16
C ASN A 220 5.30 -15.28 -12.55
N TYR A 221 5.20 -14.30 -11.67
CA TYR A 221 6.32 -13.78 -10.92
C TYR A 221 6.32 -14.46 -9.54
N ASN A 222 7.36 -14.26 -8.74
CA ASN A 222 7.42 -14.85 -7.40
C ASN A 222 6.53 -14.10 -6.39
N TYR A 223 5.36 -13.59 -6.82
CA TYR A 223 4.41 -12.90 -5.95
C TYR A 223 3.38 -13.91 -5.47
N ALA A 224 2.81 -13.70 -4.27
CA ALA A 224 1.84 -14.66 -3.77
C ALA A 224 0.54 -14.64 -4.57
N ASN A 225 0.00 -15.84 -4.76
CA ASN A 225 -1.34 -16.04 -5.26
C ASN A 225 -2.30 -15.99 -4.07
N TYR A 226 -3.43 -15.31 -4.22
CA TYR A 226 -4.45 -15.24 -3.18
C TYR A 226 -5.86 -15.21 -3.78
N SER A 227 -6.85 -15.51 -2.94
CA SER A 227 -8.26 -15.56 -3.32
C SER A 227 -9.04 -14.58 -2.46
N LEU A 228 -9.85 -13.73 -3.10
CA LEU A 228 -10.77 -12.83 -2.43
C LEU A 228 -12.21 -13.30 -2.65
N LEU A 229 -13.02 -13.22 -1.60
CA LEU A 229 -14.43 -13.57 -1.62
C LEU A 229 -15.25 -12.31 -1.34
N LEU A 230 -15.96 -11.80 -2.35
CA LEU A 230 -16.90 -10.68 -2.17
C LEU A 230 -18.30 -11.23 -1.94
N PRO A 231 -18.92 -11.04 -0.76
CA PRO A 231 -20.26 -11.54 -0.50
C PRO A 231 -21.31 -10.88 -1.40
N ILE A 232 -22.31 -11.67 -1.76
CA ILE A 232 -23.49 -11.26 -2.53
C ILE A 232 -24.71 -11.61 -1.70
N THR A 233 -25.59 -10.63 -1.50
CA THR A 233 -26.90 -10.82 -0.86
C THR A 233 -27.98 -10.24 -1.75
N ILE A 234 -29.01 -11.01 -2.03
CA ILE A 234 -30.18 -10.58 -2.81
C ILE A 234 -31.40 -10.89 -1.98
N LYS A 235 -32.17 -9.87 -1.62
CA LYS A 235 -33.41 -10.01 -0.86
C LYS A 235 -34.54 -9.34 -1.63
N ILE A 236 -35.35 -10.14 -2.31
CA ILE A 236 -36.51 -9.64 -3.04
C ILE A 236 -37.75 -9.84 -2.16
N ASN A 237 -38.48 -8.75 -1.92
CA ASN A 237 -39.76 -8.81 -1.20
C ASN A 237 -40.91 -9.03 -2.19
#